data_AF-A0A6G1DPY1-F1
#
_entry.id   AF-A0A6G1DPY1-F1
#
_cell.length_a   1.000
_cell.length_b   1.000
_cell.length_c   1.000
_cell.angle_alpha   90.00
_cell.angle_beta   90.00
_cell.angle_gamma   90.00
#
_symmetry.space_group_name_H-M   'P 1'
#
loop_
_entity.id
_entity.type
_entity.pdbx_description
1 polymer ?
#
loop_
_entity_poly.entity_id
_entity_poly.type
_entity_poly.pdbx_seq_one_letter_code
_entity_poly.pdbx_strand_id
1 'polypeptide(L)'
;MACLPNMVVMAPSDEAELCHMVATATAIDDRPSCFRYPRGNDIGVPLPPNYKGVPLEVGKGRILLEGERVALLGYGSAVQYCLAATSLVERHGLKVTVADTRFCKPLDQCHAARHK
;
A
#
# COMPACT_ATOMS: atom_id res chain seq x y z
N MET A 1 2.14 15.23 8.02
CA MET A 1 2.56 14.06 8.83
C MET A 1 3.92 13.52 8.41
N ALA A 2 4.23 13.37 7.12
CA ALA A 2 5.54 12.86 6.65
C ALA A 2 6.77 13.64 7.15
N CYS A 3 6.65 14.94 7.44
CA CYS A 3 7.75 15.77 7.94
C CYS A 3 8.10 15.54 9.42
N LEU A 4 7.25 14.84 10.20
CA LEU A 4 7.52 14.57 11.60
C LEU A 4 8.51 13.40 11.74
N PRO A 5 9.58 13.52 12.54
CA PRO A 5 10.54 12.44 12.76
C PRO A 5 9.91 11.27 13.54
N ASN A 6 10.51 10.08 13.43
CA ASN A 6 10.19 8.90 14.24
C ASN A 6 8.70 8.50 14.26
N MET A 7 8.00 8.63 13.13
CA MET A 7 6.58 8.27 13.00
C MET A 7 6.39 7.21 11.92
N VAL A 8 5.40 6.33 12.09
CA VAL A 8 4.91 5.43 11.03
C VAL A 8 3.76 6.09 10.29
N VAL A 9 3.83 6.13 8.96
CA VAL A 9 2.79 6.72 8.10
C VAL A 9 2.35 5.67 7.08
N MET A 10 1.10 5.22 7.17
CA MET A 10 0.53 4.16 6.34
C MET A 10 -0.64 4.69 5.49
N ALA A 11 -1.01 3.98 4.42
CA ALA A 11 -2.28 4.23 3.74
C ALA A 11 -2.84 2.92 3.17
N PRO A 12 -3.97 2.43 3.70
CA PRO A 12 -4.57 1.20 3.21
C PRO A 12 -5.16 1.40 1.81
N SER A 13 -4.98 0.41 0.94
CA SER A 13 -5.52 0.41 -0.42
C SER A 13 -6.98 -0.04 -0.51
N ASP A 14 -7.46 -0.71 0.52
CA ASP A 14 -8.76 -1.37 0.61
C ASP A 14 -9.13 -1.63 2.09
N GLU A 15 -10.36 -2.10 2.34
CA GLU A 15 -10.88 -2.32 3.68
C GLU A 15 -10.15 -3.43 4.45
N ALA A 16 -9.69 -4.47 3.76
CA ALA A 16 -8.95 -5.56 4.40
C ALA A 16 -7.57 -5.07 4.85
N GLU A 17 -6.87 -4.28 4.02
CA GLU A 17 -5.65 -3.59 4.40
C GLU A 17 -5.88 -2.63 5.56
N LEU A 18 -7.02 -1.94 5.63
CA LEU A 18 -7.34 -1.10 6.79
C LEU A 18 -7.40 -1.93 8.08
N CYS A 19 -8.04 -3.12 8.07
CA CYS A 19 -8.02 -4.02 9.23
C CYS A 19 -6.59 -4.43 9.62
N HIS A 20 -5.74 -4.74 8.64
CA HIS A 20 -4.33 -5.09 8.87
C HIS A 20 -3.52 -3.91 9.42
N MET A 21 -3.72 -2.70 8.90
CA MET A 21 -3.02 -1.51 9.36
C MET A 21 -3.47 -1.05 10.74
N VAL A 22 -4.74 -1.24 11.10
CA VAL A 22 -5.21 -1.04 12.49
C VAL A 22 -4.53 -2.03 13.43
N ALA A 23 -4.47 -3.32 13.08
CA ALA A 23 -3.74 -4.32 13.87
C ALA A 23 -2.23 -4.00 13.99
N THR A 24 -1.64 -3.47 12.91
CA THR A 24 -0.25 -2.99 12.91
C THR A 24 -0.08 -1.80 13.85
N ALA A 25 -0.98 -0.82 13.81
CA ALA A 25 -0.94 0.35 14.70
C ALA A 25 -1.06 -0.06 16.17
N THR A 26 -1.90 -1.04 16.50
CA THR A 26 -2.04 -1.56 17.88
C THR A 26 -0.83 -2.36 18.36
N ALA A 27 0.01 -2.85 17.44
CA ALA A 27 1.22 -3.60 17.78
C ALA A 27 2.48 -2.70 17.86
N ILE A 28 2.37 -1.42 17.53
CA ILE A 28 3.46 -0.45 17.63
C ILE A 28 3.41 0.22 19.00
N ASP A 29 4.37 -0.11 19.87
CA ASP A 29 4.47 0.44 21.23
C ASP A 29 5.59 1.49 21.37
N ASP A 30 6.48 1.62 20.39
CA ASP A 30 7.73 2.39 20.51
C ASP A 30 7.70 3.76 19.83
N ARG A 31 6.66 4.07 19.05
CA ARG A 31 6.56 5.31 18.26
C ARG A 31 5.12 5.62 17.81
N PRO A 32 4.78 6.88 17.53
CA PRO A 32 3.46 7.21 17.00
C PRO A 32 3.26 6.66 15.58
N SER A 33 2.01 6.30 15.27
CA SER A 33 1.59 5.89 13.93
C SER A 33 0.39 6.72 13.45
N CYS A 34 0.28 6.87 12.13
CA CYS A 34 -0.90 7.44 11.48
C CYS A 34 -1.16 6.73 10.18
N PHE A 35 -2.40 6.74 9.73
CA PHE A 35 -2.74 6.24 8.41
C PHE A 35 -3.81 7.10 7.75
N ARG A 36 -3.66 7.28 6.43
CA ARG A 36 -4.61 8.01 5.60
C ARG A 36 -5.50 7.02 4.88
N TYR A 37 -6.78 6.98 5.23
CA TYR A 37 -7.80 6.19 4.56
C TYR A 37 -8.82 7.13 3.88
N PRO A 38 -9.45 6.71 2.77
CA PRO A 38 -10.46 7.51 2.09
C PRO A 38 -11.71 7.71 2.97
N ARG A 39 -12.41 8.84 2.80
CA ARG A 39 -13.69 9.14 3.48
C ARG A 39 -14.91 8.80 2.60
N GLY A 40 -14.77 7.81 1.70
CA GLY A 40 -15.78 7.45 0.70
C GLY A 40 -15.92 5.94 0.57
N ASN A 41 -16.52 5.48 -0.54
CA ASN A 41 -16.67 4.05 -0.79
C ASN A 41 -15.32 3.41 -1.05
N ASP A 42 -15.04 2.32 -0.34
CA ASP A 42 -13.98 1.40 -0.69
C ASP A 42 -14.49 0.36 -1.72
N ILE A 43 -13.63 -0.57 -2.10
CA ILE A 43 -13.85 -1.49 -3.24
C ILE A 43 -14.67 -2.74 -2.89
N GLY A 44 -15.02 -2.95 -1.63
CA GLY A 44 -15.87 -4.06 -1.18
C GLY A 44 -15.15 -5.40 -1.14
N VAL A 45 -13.87 -5.44 -0.75
CA VAL A 45 -13.12 -6.70 -0.68
C VAL A 45 -13.58 -7.59 0.48
N PRO A 46 -13.39 -8.92 0.38
CA PRO A 46 -13.60 -9.82 1.51
C PRO A 46 -12.75 -9.41 2.71
N LEU A 47 -13.40 -9.19 3.85
CA LEU A 47 -12.73 -8.81 5.08
C LEU A 47 -12.11 -10.02 5.78
N PRO A 48 -11.04 -9.82 6.58
CA PRO A 48 -10.48 -10.88 7.41
C PRO A 48 -11.53 -11.51 8.33
N PRO A 49 -11.47 -12.83 8.61
CA PRO A 49 -12.39 -13.49 9.52
C PRO A 49 -12.47 -12.77 10.87
N ASN A 50 -13.69 -12.52 11.34
CA ASN A 50 -13.97 -11.81 12.59
C ASN A 50 -13.39 -10.37 12.66
N TYR A 51 -13.11 -9.73 11.51
CA TYR A 51 -12.50 -8.39 11.44
C TYR A 51 -11.12 -8.30 12.12
N LYS A 52 -10.44 -9.45 12.27
CA LYS A 52 -9.11 -9.51 12.90
C LYS A 52 -8.03 -9.39 11.84
N GLY A 53 -7.38 -8.23 11.79
CA GLY A 53 -6.20 -8.02 10.96
C GLY A 53 -4.96 -8.72 11.53
N VAL A 54 -4.05 -9.12 10.65
CA VAL A 54 -2.67 -9.52 11.00
C VAL A 54 -1.75 -8.29 10.90
N PRO A 55 -0.88 -8.03 11.90
CA PRO A 55 0.11 -6.97 11.83
C PRO A 55 1.03 -7.12 10.61
N LEU A 56 1.25 -6.03 9.90
CA LEU A 56 2.13 -5.93 8.73
C LEU A 56 3.56 -5.58 9.17
N GLU A 57 4.53 -6.02 8.39
CA GLU A 57 5.92 -5.60 8.56
C GLU A 57 6.07 -4.12 8.18
N VAL A 58 6.42 -3.29 9.16
CA VAL A 58 6.51 -1.84 8.98
C VAL A 58 7.59 -1.49 7.97
N GLY A 59 7.22 -0.70 6.96
CA GLY A 59 8.13 -0.28 5.89
C GLY A 59 8.24 -1.26 4.73
N LYS A 60 7.36 -2.26 4.66
CA LYS A 60 7.34 -3.22 3.55
C LYS A 60 6.11 -3.03 2.67
N GLY A 61 6.35 -2.71 1.41
CA GLY A 61 5.35 -2.71 0.36
C GLY A 61 5.06 -4.12 -0.15
N ARG A 62 4.15 -4.22 -1.12
CA ARG A 62 3.86 -5.44 -1.86
C ARG A 62 3.82 -5.17 -3.35
N ILE A 63 4.22 -6.14 -4.15
CA ILE A 63 4.01 -6.12 -5.59
C ILE A 63 2.66 -6.80 -5.85
N LEU A 64 1.79 -6.12 -6.60
CA LEU A 64 0.46 -6.63 -6.98
C LEU A 64 0.49 -7.27 -8.37
N LEU A 65 1.27 -6.68 -9.27
CA LEU A 65 1.42 -7.16 -10.64
C LEU A 65 2.86 -6.94 -11.08
N GLU A 66 3.48 -7.97 -11.65
CA GLU A 66 4.82 -7.87 -12.22
C GLU A 66 4.76 -7.55 -13.71
N GLY A 67 5.55 -6.56 -14.14
CA GLY A 67 5.69 -6.16 -15.53
C GLY A 67 7.14 -5.84 -15.88
N GLU A 68 7.33 -5.01 -16.90
CA GLU A 68 8.64 -4.76 -17.50
C GLU A 68 8.92 -3.26 -17.60
N ARG A 69 10.18 -2.83 -17.41
CA ARG A 69 10.71 -1.46 -17.66
C ARG A 69 10.09 -0.28 -16.88
N VAL A 70 8.84 -0.35 -16.45
CA VAL A 70 8.11 0.74 -15.79
C VAL A 70 7.36 0.18 -14.57
N ALA A 71 7.44 0.90 -13.45
CA ALA A 71 6.71 0.57 -12.23
C ALA A 71 5.77 1.72 -11.82
N LEU A 72 4.51 1.38 -11.56
CA LEU A 72 3.51 2.24 -10.96
C LEU A 72 3.48 1.98 -9.45
N LEU A 73 3.82 2.99 -8.67
CA LEU A 73 3.80 2.93 -7.21
C LEU A 73 2.51 3.56 -6.68
N GLY A 74 1.59 2.72 -6.24
CA GLY A 74 0.35 3.13 -5.59
C GLY A 74 0.53 3.35 -4.09
N TYR A 75 -0.23 4.30 -3.53
CA TYR A 75 -0.28 4.56 -2.10
C TYR A 75 -1.74 4.83 -1.68
N GLY A 76 -2.28 3.97 -0.82
CA GLY A 76 -3.69 4.03 -0.43
C GLY A 76 -4.64 3.81 -1.62
N SER A 77 -5.72 4.57 -1.69
CA SER A 77 -6.73 4.45 -2.77
C SER A 77 -6.18 4.65 -4.18
N ALA A 78 -5.01 5.29 -4.33
CA ALA A 78 -4.34 5.44 -5.62
C ALA A 78 -3.94 4.10 -6.26
N VAL A 79 -3.76 3.04 -5.45
CA VAL A 79 -3.44 1.69 -5.93
C VAL A 79 -4.48 1.19 -6.94
N GLN A 80 -5.77 1.48 -6.71
CA GLN A 80 -6.84 1.06 -7.61
C GLN A 80 -6.75 1.75 -8.97
N TYR A 81 -6.34 3.02 -9.01
CA TYR A 81 -6.09 3.72 -10.26
C TYR A 81 -4.86 3.18 -10.98
N CYS A 82 -3.81 2.79 -10.26
CA CYS A 82 -2.65 2.14 -10.86
C CYS A 82 -3.02 0.79 -11.50
N LEU A 83 -3.84 -0.02 -10.83
CA LEU A 83 -4.37 -1.27 -11.38
C LEU A 83 -5.26 -1.01 -12.60
N ALA A 84 -6.17 -0.04 -12.56
CA ALA A 84 -7.00 0.30 -13.72
C ALA A 84 -6.16 0.82 -14.91
N ALA A 85 -5.07 1.53 -14.62
CA ALA A 85 -4.17 2.05 -15.64
C ALA A 85 -3.43 0.92 -16.38
N THR A 86 -3.12 -0.22 -15.74
CA THR A 86 -2.42 -1.33 -16.41
C THR A 86 -3.18 -1.79 -17.65
N SER A 87 -4.49 -1.98 -17.54
CA SER A 87 -5.35 -2.39 -18.65
C SER A 87 -5.42 -1.38 -19.80
N LEU A 88 -5.05 -0.12 -19.57
CA LEU A 88 -4.96 0.90 -20.61
C LEU A 88 -3.60 0.85 -21.31
N VAL A 89 -2.49 0.80 -20.56
CA VAL A 89 -1.15 0.74 -21.14
C VAL A 89 -0.84 -0.60 -21.81
N GLU A 90 -1.45 -1.69 -21.36
CA GLU A 90 -1.35 -3.00 -22.03
C GLU A 90 -1.85 -2.94 -23.47
N ARG A 91 -2.87 -2.12 -23.77
CA ARG A 91 -3.36 -1.91 -25.15
C ARG A 91 -2.33 -1.24 -26.06
N HIS A 92 -1.34 -0.59 -25.47
CA HIS A 92 -0.21 0.03 -26.17
C HIS A 92 1.04 -0.85 -26.15
N GLY A 93 0.94 -2.12 -25.74
CA GLY A 93 2.04 -3.07 -25.71
C GLY A 93 3.02 -2.87 -24.55
N LEU A 94 2.63 -2.12 -23.51
CA LEU A 94 3.44 -1.88 -22.32
C LEU A 94 2.93 -2.76 -21.17
N LYS A 95 3.82 -3.59 -20.63
CA LYS A 95 3.58 -4.31 -19.36
C LYS A 95 4.22 -3.51 -18.24
N VAL A 96 3.48 -3.15 -17.21
CA VAL A 96 3.99 -2.32 -16.11
C VAL A 96 3.90 -3.07 -14.79
N THR A 97 4.88 -2.92 -13.91
CA THR A 97 4.81 -3.43 -12.54
C THR A 97 3.89 -2.52 -11.73
N VAL A 98 2.96 -3.07 -10.96
CA VAL A 98 2.19 -2.29 -9.97
C VAL A 98 2.59 -2.75 -8.58
N ALA A 99 3.08 -1.80 -7.78
CA ALA A 99 3.42 -2.04 -6.39
C ALA A 99 2.60 -1.12 -5.48
N ASP A 100 2.04 -1.70 -4.44
CA ASP A 100 1.40 -0.99 -3.34
C ASP A 100 2.46 -0.74 -2.28
N THR A 101 2.77 0.53 -2.08
CA THR A 101 3.83 0.95 -1.16
C THR A 101 3.46 0.74 0.30
N ARG A 102 2.16 0.75 0.65
CA ARG A 102 1.58 0.66 2.02
C ARG A 102 2.05 1.72 3.03
N PHE A 103 3.34 2.01 3.07
CA PHE A 103 4.01 2.89 4.01
C PHE A 103 4.66 4.06 3.25
N CYS A 104 4.30 5.28 3.64
CA CYS A 104 5.06 6.48 3.27
C CYS A 104 6.26 6.68 4.20
N LYS A 105 6.16 6.15 5.43
CA LYS A 105 7.27 6.19 6.39
C LYS A 105 7.22 4.99 7.34
N PRO A 106 8.35 4.28 7.55
CA PRO A 106 9.52 4.25 6.66
C PRO A 106 9.13 3.78 5.24
N LEU A 107 9.85 4.25 4.22
CA LEU A 107 9.67 3.76 2.85
C LEU A 107 10.31 2.38 2.69
N ASP A 108 9.73 1.56 1.82
CA ASP A 108 10.31 0.29 1.42
C ASP A 108 11.58 0.50 0.59
N GLN A 109 12.73 0.18 1.19
CA GLN A 109 14.04 0.31 0.56
C GLN A 109 14.40 -0.90 -0.31
N CYS A 110 13.71 -2.03 -0.16
CA CYS A 110 14.04 -3.29 -0.83
C CYS A 110 13.39 -3.40 -2.22
N HIS A 111 12.11 -3.06 -2.36
CA HIS A 111 11.39 -3.23 -3.63
C HIS A 111 11.52 -2.02 -4.58
N ALA A 112 11.65 -0.80 -4.05
CA ALA A 112 11.81 0.41 -4.88
C ALA A 112 13.11 0.42 -5.72
N ALA A 113 14.09 -0.42 -5.37
CA ALA A 113 15.40 -0.47 -6.02
C ALA A 113 15.54 -1.52 -7.14
N ARG A 114 14.58 -2.46 -7.30
CA ARG A 114 14.72 -3.61 -8.22
C ARG A 114 14.55 -3.29 -9.70
N HIS A 115 14.01 -2.12 -10.05
CA HIS A 115 13.78 -1.69 -11.43
C HIS A 115 14.62 -0.47 -11.84
N LYS A 116 15.75 -0.24 -11.16
CA LYS A 116 16.78 0.72 -11.61
C LYS A 116 17.70 0.10 -12.65
#